data_AF-A0A1M7PMR9-F1
#
_entry.id   AF-A0A1M7PMR9-F1
#
_cell.length_a   1.000
_cell.length_b   1.000
_cell.length_c   1.000
_cell.angle_alpha   90.00
_cell.angle_beta   90.00
_cell.angle_gamma   90.00
#
_symmetry.space_group_name_H-M   'P 1'
#
loop_
_entity.id
_entity.type
_entity.pdbx_description
1 polymer ?
#
loop_
_entity_poly.entity_id
_entity_poly.type
_entity_poly.pdbx_seq_one_letter_code
_entity_poly.pdbx_strand_id
1 'polypeptide(L)'
;MKWEDVRNEYPNNWILLEAIEAHSDQGKRVVDKIAVLDKFNNSDKAMTAYRELHKKNPERELYVAHTKNKDLEIEERKWLGVRV
;
A
#
# COMPACT_ATOMS: atom_id res chain seq x y z
N MET A 1 -0.56 5.55 -11.44
CA MET A 1 0.76 6.22 -11.32
C MET A 1 1.78 5.22 -10.79
N LYS A 2 3.08 5.44 -11.02
CA LYS A 2 4.15 4.60 -10.45
C LYS A 2 4.51 5.09 -9.06
N TRP A 3 5.22 4.28 -8.27
CA TRP A 3 5.66 4.67 -6.92
C TRP A 3 6.53 5.94 -6.93
N GLU A 4 7.39 6.10 -7.93
CA GLU A 4 8.24 7.28 -8.09
C GLU A 4 7.41 8.57 -8.23
N ASP A 5 6.30 8.52 -8.97
CA ASP A 5 5.38 9.66 -9.12
C ASP A 5 4.75 10.01 -7.78
N VAL A 6 4.29 9.01 -7.01
CA VAL A 6 3.72 9.20 -5.67
C VAL A 6 4.72 9.89 -4.74
N ARG A 7 6.00 9.49 -4.80
CA ARG A 7 7.04 10.10 -3.97
C ARG A 7 7.30 11.56 -4.31
N ASN A 8 7.22 11.92 -5.59
CA ASN A 8 7.40 13.29 -6.05
C ASN A 8 6.20 14.17 -5.68
N GLU A 9 4.99 13.63 -5.76
CA GLU A 9 3.75 14.37 -5.45
C GLU A 9 3.50 14.50 -3.93
N TYR A 10 3.91 13.50 -3.13
CA TYR A 10 3.64 13.42 -1.70
C TYR A 10 4.91 13.17 -0.87
N PRO A 11 5.90 14.08 -0.87
CA PRO A 11 7.16 13.87 -0.16
C PRO A 11 6.98 13.81 1.36
N ASN A 12 7.64 12.85 2.02
CA ASN A 12 7.61 12.64 3.48
C ASN A 12 6.20 12.41 4.07
N ASN A 13 5.38 11.65 3.36
CA ASN A 13 4.04 11.27 3.81
C ASN A 13 3.88 9.75 3.87
N TRP A 14 2.99 9.31 4.77
CA TRP A 14 2.39 7.99 4.72
C TRP A 14 1.26 7.99 3.70
N ILE A 15 1.24 6.99 2.82
CA ILE A 15 0.28 6.88 1.74
C ILE A 15 -0.50 5.59 1.94
N LEU A 16 -1.83 5.71 1.96
CA LEU A 16 -2.73 4.59 1.75
C LEU A 16 -2.96 4.46 0.25
N LEU A 17 -2.62 3.30 -0.29
CA LEU A 17 -2.68 3.04 -1.72
C LEU A 17 -3.36 1.73 -2.05
N GLU A 18 -3.91 1.66 -3.24
CA GLU A 18 -4.41 0.44 -3.87
C GLU A 18 -3.47 0.03 -5.00
N ALA A 19 -3.09 -1.25 -5.01
CA ALA A 19 -2.39 -1.88 -6.13
C ALA A 19 -3.42 -2.21 -7.22
N ILE A 20 -3.45 -1.41 -8.28
CA ILE A 20 -4.35 -1.59 -9.41
C ILE A 20 -3.84 -2.69 -10.34
N GLU A 21 -2.53 -2.73 -10.55
CA GLU A 21 -1.84 -3.77 -11.30
C GLU A 21 -0.57 -4.14 -10.52
N ALA A 22 -0.39 -5.44 -10.26
CA ALA A 22 0.76 -5.98 -9.55
C ALA A 22 1.06 -7.40 -10.03
N HIS A 23 2.33 -7.77 -10.01
CA HIS A 23 2.79 -9.11 -10.29
C HIS A 23 3.73 -9.61 -9.20
N SER A 24 3.95 -10.91 -9.19
CA SER A 24 4.87 -11.56 -8.27
C SER A 24 6.18 -11.81 -9.00
N ASP A 25 7.29 -11.28 -8.47
CA ASP A 25 8.63 -11.52 -8.99
C ASP A 25 9.57 -11.92 -7.84
N GLN A 26 10.23 -13.07 -7.99
CA GLN A 26 11.17 -13.61 -7.00
C GLN A 26 10.65 -13.64 -5.53
N GLY A 27 9.35 -13.88 -5.34
CA GLY A 27 8.71 -13.90 -4.01
C GLY A 27 8.43 -12.52 -3.39
N LYS A 28 8.57 -11.46 -4.18
CA LYS A 28 8.17 -10.10 -3.84
C LYS A 28 6.94 -9.71 -4.64
N ARG A 29 6.07 -8.90 -4.04
CA ARG A 29 4.94 -8.30 -4.74
C ARG A 29 5.40 -6.99 -5.36
N VAL A 30 5.48 -6.95 -6.69
CA VAL A 30 5.85 -5.77 -7.47
C VAL A 30 4.57 -5.08 -7.92
N VAL A 31 4.38 -3.83 -7.49
CA VAL A 31 3.19 -3.04 -7.85
C VAL A 31 3.53 -2.15 -9.03
N ASP A 32 2.98 -2.48 -10.20
CA ASP A 32 3.21 -1.77 -11.46
C ASP A 32 2.40 -0.46 -11.52
N LYS A 33 1.19 -0.49 -10.96
CA LYS A 33 0.27 0.64 -11.02
C LYS A 33 -0.44 0.87 -9.69
N ILE A 34 -0.32 2.09 -9.23
CA ILE A 34 -0.85 2.55 -7.95
C ILE A 34 -1.98 3.54 -8.17
N ALA A 35 -3.02 3.43 -7.34
CA ALA A 35 -3.96 4.49 -7.03
C ALA A 35 -3.73 4.97 -5.58
N VAL A 36 -3.44 6.27 -5.41
CA VAL A 36 -3.36 6.89 -4.09
C VAL A 36 -4.78 7.14 -3.59
N LEU A 37 -5.11 6.61 -2.41
CA LEU A 37 -6.43 6.77 -1.81
C LEU A 37 -6.44 7.90 -0.80
N ASP A 38 -5.38 8.00 0.02
CA ASP A 38 -5.25 9.06 1.02
C ASP A 38 -3.79 9.24 1.46
N LYS A 39 -3.50 10.36 2.13
CA LYS A 39 -2.18 10.71 2.67
C LYS A 39 -2.25 11.12 4.13
N PHE A 40 -1.21 10.79 4.87
CA PHE A 40 -1.13 11.03 6.31
C PHE A 40 0.27 11.53 6.69
N ASN A 41 0.33 12.24 7.81
CA ASN A 41 1.57 12.62 8.47
C ASN A 41 1.95 11.66 9.62
N ASN A 42 1.07 10.73 9.99
CA ASN A 42 1.28 9.74 11.05
C ASN A 42 0.90 8.34 10.55
N SER A 43 1.76 7.35 10.82
CA SER A 43 1.52 5.93 10.55
C SER A 43 0.25 5.40 11.20
N ASP A 44 -0.07 5.82 12.43
CA ASP A 44 -1.22 5.29 13.16
C ASP A 44 -2.54 5.63 12.47
N LYS A 45 -2.64 6.85 11.94
CA LYS A 45 -3.80 7.30 11.15
C LYS A 45 -3.90 6.53 9.84
N ALA A 46 -2.78 6.37 9.13
CA ALA A 46 -2.73 5.60 7.90
C ALA A 46 -3.15 4.14 8.10
N MET A 47 -2.64 3.49 9.14
CA MET A 47 -2.99 2.11 9.49
C MET A 47 -4.43 1.96 9.96
N THR A 48 -4.98 2.97 10.63
CA THR A 48 -6.41 2.98 11.01
C THR A 48 -7.30 3.06 9.77
N ALA A 49 -7.02 4.01 8.87
CA ALA A 49 -7.74 4.14 7.60
C ALA A 49 -7.65 2.86 6.74
N TYR A 50 -6.46 2.26 6.67
CA TYR A 50 -6.26 0.96 6.02
C TYR A 50 -7.17 -0.13 6.59
N ARG A 51 -7.20 -0.31 7.92
CA ARG A 51 -8.02 -1.34 8.58
C ARG A 51 -9.51 -1.12 8.33
N GLU A 52 -9.98 0.12 8.42
CA GLU A 52 -11.38 0.45 8.16
C GLU A 52 -11.79 0.17 6.72
N LEU A 53 -10.94 0.53 5.76
CA LEU A 53 -11.20 0.32 4.35
C LEU A 53 -11.13 -1.16 3.97
N HIS A 54 -10.09 -1.86 4.44
CA HIS A 54 -9.94 -3.30 4.22
C HIS A 54 -11.07 -4.11 4.86
N LYS A 55 -11.62 -3.68 6.01
CA LYS A 55 -12.80 -4.32 6.61
C LYS A 55 -14.04 -4.18 5.73
N LYS A 56 -14.20 -3.05 5.03
CA LYS A 56 -15.32 -2.80 4.12
C LYS A 56 -15.15 -3.49 2.76
N ASN A 57 -13.90 -3.62 2.32
CA ASN A 57 -13.52 -4.13 1.00
C ASN A 57 -12.31 -5.07 1.09
N PRO A 58 -12.47 -6.26 1.69
CA PRO A 58 -11.35 -7.20 1.90
C PRO A 58 -10.76 -7.76 0.60
N GLU A 59 -11.47 -7.62 -0.53
CA GLU A 59 -11.03 -8.00 -1.86
C GLU A 59 -10.01 -7.03 -2.48
N ARG A 60 -9.93 -5.79 -1.97
CA ARG A 60 -9.02 -4.77 -2.51
C ARG A 60 -7.61 -5.00 -2.02
N GLU A 61 -6.65 -4.92 -2.94
CA GLU A 61 -5.24 -5.06 -2.63
C GLU A 61 -4.67 -3.72 -2.15
N LEU A 62 -4.78 -3.50 -0.84
CA LEU A 62 -4.43 -2.24 -0.18
C LEU A 62 -3.09 -2.33 0.55
N TYR A 63 -2.33 -1.23 0.55
CA TYR A 63 -1.06 -1.09 1.25
C TYR A 63 -0.91 0.28 1.92
N VAL A 64 -0.06 0.33 2.95
CA VAL A 64 0.41 1.58 3.56
C VAL A 64 1.92 1.64 3.42
N ALA A 65 2.43 2.72 2.81
CA ALA A 65 3.85 2.92 2.59
C ALA A 65 4.26 4.37 2.84
N HIS A 66 5.52 4.60 3.20
CA HIS A 66 6.05 5.94 3.43
C HIS A 66 6.92 6.39 2.25
N THR A 67 6.67 7.58 1.69
CA THR A 67 7.34 8.07 0.47
C THR A 67 8.82 8.41 0.63
N LYS A 68 9.34 8.40 1.87
CA LYS A 68 10.78 8.45 2.11
C LYS A 68 11.49 7.19 1.61
N ASN A 69 10.80 6.04 1.55
CA ASN A 69 11.37 4.80 1.04
C ASN A 69 11.50 4.89 -0.47
N LYS A 70 12.70 4.59 -0.97
CA LYS A 70 12.99 4.69 -2.41
C LYS A 70 12.13 3.72 -3.20
N ASP A 71 12.11 2.49 -2.74
CA ASP A 71 11.44 1.36 -3.36
C ASP A 71 10.20 0.98 -2.54
N LEU A 72 9.15 0.53 -3.24
CA LEU A 72 7.95 0.01 -2.61
C LEU A 72 8.17 -1.48 -2.33
N GLU A 73 8.69 -1.78 -1.15
CA GLU A 73 8.93 -3.16 -0.72
C GLU A 73 7.68 -3.74 -0.06
N ILE A 74 7.00 -4.64 -0.77
CA ILE A 74 5.87 -5.40 -0.26
C ILE A 74 6.28 -6.87 -0.22
N GLU A 75 6.46 -7.39 1.00
CA GLU A 75 6.63 -8.81 1.21
C GLU A 75 5.34 -9.54 0.85
N GLU A 76 5.45 -10.64 0.09
CA GLU A 76 4.33 -11.56 -0.08
C GLU A 76 4.00 -12.24 1.25
N ARG A 77 3.16 -11.59 2.06
CA ARG A 77 2.47 -12.30 3.13
C ARG A 77 1.40 -13.17 2.48
N LYS A 78 1.73 -14.46 2.29
CA LYS A 78 0.72 -15.51 2.12
C LYS A 78 -0.25 -15.38 3.29
N TRP A 79 -1.42 -14.81 3.03
CA TRP A 79 -2.52 -14.73 3.98
C TRP A 79 -2.95 -16.17 4.31
N LEU A 80 -2.34 -16.76 5.34
CA LEU A 80 -2.86 -17.93 6.03
C LEU A 80 -4.04 -17.43 6.87
N GLY A 81 -5.19 -17.25 6.23
CA GLY A 81 -6.36 -16.61 6.83
C GLY A 81 -6.72 -17.24 8.17
N VAL A 82 -6.65 -16.46 9.24
CA VAL A 82 -7.40 -16.77 10.45
C VAL A 82 -8.71 -16.00 10.33
N ARG A 83 -9.77 -16.71 9.94
CA ARG A 83 -11.13 -16.30 10.29
C ARG A 83 -11.28 -16.61 11.77
N VAL A 84 -11.40 -15.58 12.61
CA VAL A 84 -12.01 -15.71 13.95
C VAL A 84 -13.45 -15.26 13.84
#